data_AF-A0A956J111-F1
#
_entry.id   AF-A0A956J111-F1
#
_cell.length_a   1.000
_cell.length_b   1.000
_cell.length_c   1.000
_cell.angle_alpha   90.00
_cell.angle_beta   90.00
_cell.angle_gamma   90.00
#
_symmetry.space_group_name_H-M   'P 1'
#
loop_
_entity.id
_entity.type
_entity.pdbx_description
1 polymer ?
#
loop_
_entity_poly.entity_id
_entity_poly.type
_entity_poly.pdbx_seq_one_letter_code
_entity_poly.pdbx_strand_id
1 'polypeptide(L)'
;MSQTSGAVSTARDYYNSEDADSFYSLVWGGEDIHIGLYESGEDAIFDASRRTVAHMASQLEGLASGTQVLDIGSGYGGAARYLAKTYGCHVSALNLAEVENQRARKLNQEQGLADKIEVIDGSFEKLPFPDASFDVVWSQDAILHSGNREAVVAEVSRVLRPGGQFIFTDPMQSDNCPAGVLQPILDRIHLQSLGSPRFYRAAASQHGLKELGFEELTR
;
A
#
# COMPACT_ATOMS: atom_id res chain seq x y z
N MET A 1 24.36 1.02 -8.16
CA MET A 1 23.14 0.96 -8.99
C MET A 1 22.47 -0.37 -8.66
N SER A 2 21.43 -0.36 -7.84
CA SER A 2 20.74 -1.58 -7.39
C SER A 2 19.89 -2.12 -8.53
N GLN A 3 20.11 -3.36 -8.95
CA GLN A 3 19.23 -4.01 -9.93
C GLN A 3 17.87 -4.26 -9.26
N THR A 4 16.86 -3.49 -9.64
CA THR A 4 15.45 -3.75 -9.33
C THR A 4 14.97 -4.97 -10.12
N SER A 5 14.06 -5.76 -9.56
CA SER A 5 13.50 -6.95 -10.24
C SER A 5 12.74 -6.56 -11.51
N GLY A 6 12.57 -7.50 -12.45
CA GLY A 6 11.84 -7.25 -13.70
C GLY A 6 10.39 -6.79 -13.47
N ALA A 7 9.72 -7.35 -12.46
CA ALA A 7 8.38 -6.94 -12.04
C ALA A 7 8.35 -5.48 -11.55
N VAL A 8 9.35 -5.06 -10.79
CA VAL A 8 9.49 -3.67 -10.31
C VAL A 8 9.67 -2.69 -11.47
N SER A 9 10.45 -3.05 -12.49
CA SER A 9 10.60 -2.22 -13.70
C SER A 9 9.28 -2.09 -14.47
N THR A 10 8.58 -3.21 -14.69
CA THR A 10 7.30 -3.21 -15.41
C THR A 10 6.22 -2.41 -14.68
N ALA A 11 6.12 -2.55 -13.35
CA ALA A 11 5.19 -1.75 -12.56
C ALA A 11 5.51 -0.26 -12.66
N ARG A 12 6.79 0.11 -12.54
CA ARG A 12 7.25 1.49 -12.71
C ARG A 12 6.87 2.06 -14.08
N ASP A 13 7.11 1.30 -15.16
CA ASP A 13 6.81 1.76 -16.51
C ASP A 13 5.31 1.90 -16.76
N TYR A 14 4.49 1.01 -16.18
CA TYR A 14 3.03 1.07 -16.26
C TYR A 14 2.46 2.31 -15.56
N TYR A 15 2.83 2.56 -14.30
CA TYR A 15 2.33 3.72 -13.54
C TYR A 15 2.88 5.06 -14.03
N ASN A 16 4.02 5.06 -14.74
CA ASN A 16 4.52 6.25 -15.42
C ASN A 16 3.89 6.46 -16.81
N SER A 17 3.02 5.57 -17.29
CA SER A 17 2.33 5.76 -18.56
C SER A 17 1.22 6.80 -18.46
N GLU A 18 1.07 7.63 -19.50
CA GLU A 18 0.02 8.65 -19.57
C GLU A 18 -1.38 8.04 -19.50
N ASP A 19 -1.56 6.83 -20.03
CA ASP A 19 -2.85 6.13 -20.04
C ASP A 19 -3.27 5.67 -18.63
N ALA A 20 -2.34 5.15 -17.83
CA ALA A 20 -2.62 4.77 -16.45
C ALA A 20 -2.85 6.02 -15.58
N ASP A 21 -1.98 7.02 -15.67
CA ASP A 21 -2.14 8.28 -14.91
C ASP A 21 -3.46 9.00 -15.26
N SER A 22 -3.83 9.05 -16.55
CA SER A 22 -5.09 9.64 -17.00
C SER A 22 -6.30 8.84 -16.55
N PHE A 23 -6.27 7.51 -16.66
CA PHE A 23 -7.39 6.67 -16.23
C PHE A 23 -7.58 6.74 -14.71
N TYR A 24 -6.48 6.63 -13.94
CA TYR A 24 -6.53 6.66 -12.48
C TYR A 24 -6.91 8.05 -11.94
N SER A 25 -6.38 9.11 -12.54
CA SER A 25 -6.74 10.48 -12.13
C SER A 25 -8.15 10.91 -12.52
N LEU A 26 -8.66 10.49 -13.68
CA LEU A 26 -9.95 10.91 -14.21
C LEU A 26 -11.12 10.09 -13.65
N VAL A 27 -10.91 8.81 -13.35
CA VAL A 27 -11.96 7.91 -12.80
C VAL A 27 -11.97 7.90 -11.27
N TRP A 28 -10.81 8.03 -10.61
CA TRP A 28 -10.71 7.93 -9.14
C TRP A 28 -10.35 9.25 -8.43
N GLY A 29 -10.42 10.39 -9.14
CA GLY A 29 -10.38 11.72 -8.50
C GLY A 29 -9.02 12.16 -7.97
N GLY A 30 -7.95 11.40 -8.23
CA GLY A 30 -6.58 11.87 -8.05
C GLY A 30 -6.07 12.01 -6.62
N GLU A 31 -6.76 11.46 -5.62
CA GLU A 31 -6.29 11.38 -4.23
C GLU A 31 -6.09 9.93 -3.73
N ASP A 32 -7.05 9.02 -3.98
CA ASP A 32 -7.02 7.62 -3.52
C ASP A 32 -7.38 6.66 -4.67
N ILE A 33 -6.66 5.53 -4.80
CA ILE A 33 -6.74 4.60 -5.95
C ILE A 33 -7.03 3.15 -5.50
N HIS A 34 -7.67 2.96 -4.34
CA HIS A 34 -7.74 1.63 -3.73
C HIS A 34 -9.15 1.03 -3.80
N ILE A 35 -9.23 -0.28 -3.58
CA ILE A 35 -10.51 -1.00 -3.52
C ILE A 35 -11.35 -0.40 -2.39
N GLY A 36 -12.57 0.00 -2.73
CA GLY A 36 -13.51 0.63 -1.82
C GLY A 36 -14.38 -0.37 -1.05
N LEU A 37 -14.75 -0.01 0.17
CA LEU A 37 -15.86 -0.64 0.91
C LEU A 37 -17.17 0.01 0.44
N TYR A 38 -18.06 -0.77 -0.17
CA TYR A 38 -19.35 -0.31 -0.67
C TYR A 38 -20.47 -0.71 0.30
N GLU A 39 -21.41 0.22 0.55
CA GLU A 39 -22.62 -0.02 1.33
C GLU A 39 -23.83 -0.18 0.40
N SER A 40 -23.76 0.45 -0.77
CA SER A 40 -24.74 0.31 -1.84
C SER A 40 -24.04 0.26 -3.21
N GLY A 41 -24.73 -0.30 -4.20
CA GLY A 41 -24.24 -0.30 -5.59
C GLY A 41 -24.25 1.08 -6.27
N GLU A 42 -24.75 2.12 -5.59
CA GLU A 42 -24.81 3.50 -6.09
C GLU A 42 -23.67 4.37 -5.52
N ASP A 43 -22.86 3.84 -4.60
CA ASP A 43 -21.82 4.62 -3.94
C ASP A 43 -20.78 5.09 -4.97
N ALA A 44 -20.37 6.36 -4.83
CA ALA A 44 -19.23 6.85 -5.58
C ALA A 44 -17.97 6.09 -5.16
N ILE A 45 -17.18 5.67 -6.15
CA ILE A 45 -15.94 4.91 -5.94
C ILE A 45 -15.00 5.65 -4.97
N PHE A 46 -14.94 6.98 -5.10
CA PHE A 46 -14.15 7.84 -4.21
C PHE A 46 -14.56 7.70 -2.74
N ASP A 47 -15.86 7.72 -2.45
CA ASP A 47 -16.38 7.59 -1.09
C ASP A 47 -16.18 6.17 -0.53
N ALA A 48 -16.28 5.15 -1.39
CA ALA A 48 -15.96 3.77 -1.04
C ALA A 48 -14.47 3.59 -0.68
N SER A 49 -13.56 4.13 -1.50
CA SER A 49 -12.11 4.09 -1.24
C SER A 49 -11.75 4.77 0.09
N ARG A 50 -12.33 5.95 0.37
CA ARG A 50 -12.11 6.66 1.64
C ARG A 50 -12.64 5.90 2.85
N ARG A 51 -13.74 5.16 2.71
CA ARG A 51 -14.24 4.27 3.76
C ARG A 51 -13.26 3.13 4.04
N THR A 52 -12.61 2.56 3.03
CA THR A 52 -11.54 1.57 3.24
C THR A 52 -10.40 2.15 4.08
N VAL A 53 -9.93 3.36 3.76
CA VAL A 53 -8.86 4.02 4.53
C VAL A 53 -9.30 4.24 5.98
N ALA A 54 -10.52 4.75 6.20
CA ALA A 54 -11.04 4.97 7.55
C ALA A 54 -11.22 3.66 8.33
N HIS A 55 -11.71 2.61 7.68
CA HIS A 55 -11.88 1.29 8.26
C HIS A 55 -10.54 0.70 8.69
N MET A 56 -9.54 0.68 7.80
CA MET A 56 -8.19 0.22 8.13
C MET A 56 -7.60 1.00 9.32
N ALA A 57 -7.72 2.33 9.32
CA ALA A 57 -7.23 3.14 10.44
C ALA A 57 -7.93 2.80 11.77
N SER A 58 -9.21 2.44 11.74
CA SER A 58 -9.96 2.01 12.92
C SER A 58 -9.50 0.67 13.51
N GLN A 59 -8.81 -0.17 12.73
CA GLN A 59 -8.26 -1.45 13.18
C GLN A 59 -6.91 -1.31 13.90
N LEU A 60 -6.28 -0.12 13.84
CA LEU A 60 -4.99 0.13 14.48
C LEU A 60 -5.17 0.63 15.92
N GLU A 61 -4.41 0.06 16.85
CA GLU A 61 -4.33 0.58 18.21
C GLU A 61 -3.31 1.73 18.29
N GLY A 62 -3.61 2.74 19.11
CA GLY A 62 -2.62 3.77 19.47
C GLY A 62 -2.27 4.80 18.39
N LEU A 63 -3.04 4.91 17.30
CA LEU A 63 -2.90 6.03 16.36
C LEU A 63 -3.14 7.36 17.08
N ALA A 64 -2.12 8.21 17.10
CA ALA A 64 -2.16 9.51 17.76
C ALA A 64 -1.21 10.51 17.09
N SER A 65 -1.24 11.76 17.56
CA SER A 65 -0.33 12.78 17.07
C SER A 65 1.11 12.37 17.39
N GLY A 66 1.97 12.40 16.38
CA GLY A 66 3.37 11.98 16.52
C GLY A 66 3.65 10.51 16.19
N THR A 67 2.63 9.68 15.92
CA THR A 67 2.84 8.30 15.44
C THR A 67 3.63 8.31 14.14
N GLN A 68 4.70 7.51 14.07
CA GLN A 68 5.54 7.36 12.89
C GLN A 68 4.97 6.25 12.00
N VAL A 69 4.43 6.63 10.85
CA VAL A 69 3.84 5.71 9.86
C VAL A 69 4.74 5.63 8.63
N LEU A 70 4.99 4.42 8.15
CA LEU A 70 5.51 4.17 6.80
C LEU A 70 4.37 3.68 5.92
N ASP A 71 4.05 4.43 4.87
CA ASP A 71 3.10 4.03 3.82
C ASP A 71 3.88 3.50 2.60
N ILE A 72 3.82 2.19 2.36
CA ILE A 72 4.52 1.54 1.23
C ILE A 72 3.58 1.34 0.04
N GLY A 73 4.02 1.83 -1.12
CA GLY A 73 3.17 1.92 -2.31
C GLY A 73 2.17 3.08 -2.22
N SER A 74 2.63 4.24 -1.73
CA SER A 74 1.76 5.34 -1.29
C SER A 74 0.96 6.04 -2.40
N GLY A 75 1.22 5.75 -3.69
CA GLY A 75 0.57 6.40 -4.83
C GLY A 75 0.60 7.94 -4.75
N TYR A 76 -0.55 8.58 -4.96
CA TYR A 76 -0.73 10.03 -4.79
C TYR A 76 -0.78 10.50 -3.33
N GLY A 77 -0.65 9.61 -2.34
CA GLY A 77 -0.53 9.94 -0.92
C GLY A 77 -1.85 10.26 -0.19
N GLY A 78 -3.00 9.81 -0.70
CA GLY A 78 -4.30 10.07 -0.06
C GLY A 78 -4.43 9.47 1.35
N ALA A 79 -4.03 8.20 1.53
CA ALA A 79 -3.97 7.55 2.84
C ALA A 79 -3.02 8.29 3.81
N ALA A 80 -1.82 8.65 3.35
CA ALA A 80 -0.89 9.46 4.13
C ALA A 80 -1.51 10.79 4.60
N ARG A 81 -2.22 11.50 3.72
CA ARG A 81 -2.95 12.73 4.07
C ARG A 81 -4.10 12.48 5.05
N TYR A 82 -4.83 11.40 4.88
CA TYR A 82 -5.89 11.02 5.83
C TYR A 82 -5.32 10.79 7.23
N LEU A 83 -4.25 10.00 7.35
CA LEU A 83 -3.61 9.69 8.64
C LEU A 83 -3.01 10.94 9.29
N ALA A 84 -2.35 11.80 8.51
CA ALA A 84 -1.78 13.05 8.99
C ALA A 84 -2.85 14.05 9.46
N LYS A 85 -3.95 14.22 8.71
CA LYS A 85 -5.03 15.14 9.07
C LYS A 85 -5.86 14.66 10.26
N THR A 86 -6.22 13.37 10.27
CA THR A 86 -7.20 12.84 11.21
C THR A 86 -6.55 12.53 12.57
N TYR A 87 -5.34 11.99 12.55
CA TYR A 87 -4.65 11.52 13.77
C TYR A 87 -3.42 12.34 14.11
N GLY A 88 -2.93 13.21 13.21
CA GLY A 88 -1.71 13.99 13.45
C GLY A 88 -0.42 13.20 13.24
N CYS A 89 -0.47 12.03 12.58
CA CYS A 89 0.69 11.18 12.30
C CYS A 89 1.77 11.90 11.47
N HIS A 90 3.01 11.43 11.59
CA HIS A 90 4.07 11.72 10.62
C HIS A 90 4.20 10.52 9.67
N VAL A 91 4.07 10.76 8.37
CA VAL A 91 4.02 9.71 7.37
C VAL A 91 5.21 9.80 6.43
N SER A 92 6.00 8.74 6.36
CA SER A 92 6.95 8.50 5.28
C SER A 92 6.20 7.75 4.17
N ALA A 93 5.92 8.43 3.06
CA ALA A 93 5.20 7.90 1.91
C ALA A 93 6.19 7.41 0.86
N LEU A 94 6.39 6.09 0.77
CA LEU A 94 7.35 5.46 -0.11
C LEU A 94 6.67 4.90 -1.36
N ASN A 95 7.15 5.32 -2.54
CA ASN A 95 6.62 4.87 -3.82
C ASN A 95 7.67 4.96 -4.94
N LEU A 96 7.50 4.17 -6.00
CA LEU A 96 8.42 4.06 -7.13
C LEU A 96 8.11 5.01 -8.30
N ALA A 97 6.86 5.49 -8.41
CA ALA A 97 6.42 6.30 -9.54
C ALA A 97 6.71 7.79 -9.28
N GLU A 98 7.66 8.35 -10.04
CA GLU A 98 8.13 9.73 -9.85
C GLU A 98 7.01 10.75 -10.14
N VAL A 99 6.12 10.47 -11.10
CA VAL A 99 4.97 11.34 -11.43
C VAL A 99 3.98 11.40 -10.27
N GLU A 100 3.64 10.25 -9.69
CA GLU A 100 2.75 10.18 -8.53
C GLU A 100 3.38 10.88 -7.32
N ASN A 101 4.69 10.70 -7.12
CA ASN A 101 5.43 11.34 -6.03
C ASN A 101 5.47 12.87 -6.18
N GLN A 102 5.64 13.40 -7.39
CA GLN A 102 5.57 14.84 -7.64
C GLN A 102 4.16 15.39 -7.33
N ARG A 103 3.11 14.67 -7.75
CA ARG A 103 1.73 15.03 -7.45
C ARG A 103 1.42 14.97 -5.96
N ALA A 104 1.86 13.93 -5.27
CA ALA A 104 1.72 13.77 -3.82
C ALA A 104 2.36 14.94 -3.08
N ARG A 105 3.60 15.32 -3.43
CA ARG A 105 4.29 16.49 -2.85
C ARG A 105 3.49 17.78 -3.05
N LYS A 106 2.96 18.02 -4.25
CA LYS A 106 2.13 19.20 -4.55
C LYS A 106 0.85 19.22 -3.70
N LEU A 107 0.11 18.12 -3.65
CA LEU A 107 -1.12 18.02 -2.85
C LEU A 107 -0.84 18.19 -1.35
N ASN A 108 0.26 17.63 -0.85
CA ASN A 108 0.68 17.80 0.54
C ASN A 108 0.96 19.28 0.86
N GLN A 109 1.59 20.03 -0.05
CA GLN A 109 1.81 21.48 0.11
C GLN A 109 0.49 22.27 0.09
N GLU A 110 -0.37 22.01 -0.90
CA GLU A 110 -1.66 22.69 -1.06
C GLU A 110 -2.57 22.50 0.16
N GLN A 111 -2.46 21.35 0.83
CA GLN A 111 -3.25 21.02 2.02
C GLN A 111 -2.54 21.34 3.35
N GLY A 112 -1.36 21.95 3.31
CA GLY A 112 -0.62 22.36 4.51
C GLY A 112 -0.09 21.19 5.36
N LEU A 113 0.28 20.08 4.72
CA LEU A 113 0.75 18.84 5.36
C LEU A 113 2.20 18.49 5.03
N ALA A 114 2.93 19.36 4.34
CA ALA A 114 4.30 19.11 3.91
C ALA A 114 5.30 18.93 5.08
N ASP A 115 4.94 19.36 6.29
CA ASP A 115 5.68 19.16 7.54
C ASP A 115 5.38 17.80 8.20
N LYS A 116 4.28 17.15 7.81
CA LYS A 116 3.85 15.85 8.35
C LYS A 116 4.11 14.69 7.41
N ILE A 117 4.22 14.94 6.10
CA ILE A 117 4.32 13.88 5.09
C ILE A 117 5.57 14.08 4.25
N GLU A 118 6.49 13.12 4.35
CA GLU A 118 7.68 13.06 3.51
C GLU A 118 7.46 12.04 2.38
N VAL A 119 7.65 12.45 1.13
CA VAL A 119 7.50 11.57 -0.05
C VAL A 119 8.87 11.09 -0.51
N ILE A 120 9.04 9.78 -0.60
CA ILE A 120 10.32 9.10 -0.75
C ILE A 120 10.27 8.18 -1.98
N ASP A 121 11.20 8.38 -2.89
CA ASP A 121 11.39 7.51 -4.05
C ASP A 121 12.13 6.24 -3.62
N GLY A 122 11.49 5.07 -3.69
CA GLY A 122 12.09 3.83 -3.20
C GLY A 122 11.27 2.57 -3.46
N SER A 123 11.92 1.42 -3.32
CA SER A 123 11.27 0.11 -3.43
C SER A 123 10.94 -0.44 -2.04
N PHE A 124 9.71 -0.90 -1.85
CA PHE A 124 9.30 -1.68 -0.69
C PHE A 124 9.90 -3.08 -0.57
N GLU A 125 10.59 -3.58 -1.62
CA GLU A 125 11.40 -4.81 -1.53
C GLU A 125 12.75 -4.55 -0.82
N LYS A 126 13.11 -3.27 -0.64
CA LYS A 126 14.32 -2.83 0.04
C LYS A 126 14.13 -1.41 0.60
N LEU A 127 13.61 -1.35 1.82
CA LEU A 127 13.26 -0.12 2.48
C LEU A 127 14.50 0.67 2.91
N PRO A 128 14.60 1.97 2.55
CA PRO A 128 15.76 2.81 2.86
C PRO A 128 15.75 3.35 4.30
N PHE A 129 15.29 2.55 5.26
CA PHE A 129 15.14 2.95 6.66
C PHE A 129 15.91 2.01 7.60
N PRO A 130 16.39 2.51 8.75
CA PRO A 130 16.95 1.68 9.81
C PRO A 130 15.90 0.72 10.40
N ASP A 131 16.39 -0.29 11.10
CA ASP A 131 15.57 -1.20 11.89
C ASP A 131 14.78 -0.43 12.97
N ALA A 132 13.58 -0.91 13.31
CA ALA A 132 12.75 -0.34 14.38
C ALA A 132 12.49 1.18 14.28
N SER A 133 12.23 1.67 13.07
CA SER A 133 11.97 3.09 12.79
C SER A 133 10.51 3.51 12.97
N PHE A 134 9.56 2.62 12.68
CA PHE A 134 8.14 2.96 12.57
C PHE A 134 7.25 2.27 13.61
N ASP A 135 6.20 2.98 14.03
CA ASP A 135 5.14 2.45 14.88
C ASP A 135 4.10 1.68 14.06
N VAL A 136 3.82 2.15 12.84
CA VAL A 136 2.91 1.51 11.90
C VAL A 136 3.55 1.41 10.52
N VAL A 137 3.39 0.26 9.87
CA VAL A 137 3.57 0.13 8.42
C VAL A 137 2.20 -0.09 7.79
N TRP A 138 1.91 0.71 6.77
CA TRP A 138 0.66 0.76 6.04
C TRP A 138 0.91 0.39 4.58
N SER A 139 0.01 -0.36 3.95
CA SER A 139 0.02 -0.59 2.50
C SER A 139 -1.40 -0.83 1.99
N GLN A 140 -1.77 -0.26 0.85
CA GLN A 140 -3.06 -0.56 0.22
C GLN A 140 -2.83 -1.00 -1.21
N ASP A 141 -3.23 -2.23 -1.52
CA ASP A 141 -3.27 -2.80 -2.85
C ASP A 141 -1.97 -2.63 -3.67
N ALA A 142 -0.82 -2.65 -2.98
CA ALA A 142 0.49 -2.43 -3.60
C ALA A 142 1.35 -3.69 -3.65
N ILE A 143 1.25 -4.57 -2.65
CA ILE A 143 2.17 -5.71 -2.46
C ILE A 143 2.00 -6.74 -3.59
N LEU A 144 0.83 -6.82 -4.24
CA LEU A 144 0.64 -7.64 -5.43
C LEU A 144 1.63 -7.33 -6.55
N HIS A 145 2.17 -6.11 -6.62
CA HIS A 145 3.12 -5.72 -7.66
C HIS A 145 4.57 -6.11 -7.34
N SER A 146 4.84 -6.63 -6.13
CA SER A 146 6.17 -7.10 -5.76
C SER A 146 6.53 -8.42 -6.44
N GLY A 147 7.74 -8.47 -7.00
CA GLY A 147 8.37 -9.69 -7.50
C GLY A 147 8.88 -10.60 -6.37
N ASN A 148 9.04 -10.06 -5.15
CA ASN A 148 9.48 -10.81 -3.97
C ASN A 148 8.71 -10.37 -2.71
N ARG A 149 7.48 -10.88 -2.55
CA ARG A 149 6.59 -10.53 -1.43
C ARG A 149 7.12 -10.98 -0.06
N GLU A 150 7.92 -12.05 -0.01
CA GLU A 150 8.55 -12.48 1.24
C GLU A 150 9.59 -11.45 1.69
N ALA A 151 10.39 -10.90 0.77
CA ALA A 151 11.31 -9.81 1.08
C ALA A 151 10.58 -8.54 1.55
N VAL A 152 9.41 -8.22 1.00
CA VAL A 152 8.57 -7.12 1.49
C VAL A 152 8.18 -7.37 2.95
N VAL A 153 7.63 -8.55 3.28
CA VAL A 153 7.25 -8.88 4.67
C VAL A 153 8.45 -8.85 5.62
N ALA A 154 9.62 -9.32 5.17
CA ALA A 154 10.86 -9.25 5.92
C ALA A 154 11.28 -7.80 6.22
N GLU A 155 11.26 -6.93 5.22
CA GLU A 155 11.59 -5.51 5.37
C GLU A 155 10.59 -4.78 6.26
N VAL A 156 9.30 -5.06 6.11
CA VAL A 156 8.23 -4.54 7.00
C VAL A 156 8.53 -4.91 8.45
N SER A 157 8.81 -6.20 8.71
CA SER A 157 9.12 -6.64 10.07
C SER A 157 10.39 -6.00 10.62
N ARG A 158 11.41 -5.76 9.78
CA ARG A 158 12.68 -5.15 10.18
C ARG A 158 12.49 -3.68 10.60
N VAL A 159 11.74 -2.90 9.83
CA VAL A 159 11.56 -1.47 10.09
C VAL A 159 10.53 -1.17 11.18
N LEU A 160 9.68 -2.14 11.53
CA LEU A 160 8.75 -2.01 12.64
C LEU A 160 9.47 -2.02 13.99
N ARG A 161 9.07 -1.10 14.88
CA ARG A 161 9.44 -1.15 16.29
C ARG A 161 8.86 -2.40 16.96
N PRO A 162 9.47 -2.91 18.04
CA PRO A 162 8.81 -3.91 18.88
C PRO A 162 7.43 -3.42 19.34
N GLY A 163 6.38 -4.18 19.04
CA GLY A 163 4.99 -3.80 19.31
C GLY A 163 4.34 -2.90 18.25
N GLY A 164 5.06 -2.53 17.19
CA GLY A 164 4.49 -1.84 16.04
C GLY A 164 3.53 -2.73 15.23
N GLN A 165 2.66 -2.10 14.44
CA GLN A 165 1.59 -2.76 13.71
C GLN A 165 1.82 -2.71 12.20
N PHE A 166 1.59 -3.84 11.52
CA PHE A 166 1.50 -3.88 10.07
C PHE A 166 0.03 -4.07 9.66
N ILE A 167 -0.48 -3.17 8.82
CA ILE A 167 -1.81 -3.30 8.24
C ILE A 167 -1.73 -3.14 6.72
N PHE A 168 -2.43 -4.01 5.99
CA PHE A 168 -2.51 -3.88 4.56
C PHE A 168 -3.79 -4.48 3.95
N THR A 169 -4.12 -4.00 2.75
CA THR A 169 -5.03 -4.68 1.81
C THR A 169 -4.24 -5.13 0.58
N ASP A 170 -4.69 -6.20 -0.06
CA ASP A 170 -4.09 -6.67 -1.31
C ASP A 170 -5.12 -7.49 -2.11
N PRO A 171 -5.20 -7.38 -3.44
CA PRO A 171 -5.86 -8.37 -4.27
C PRO A 171 -5.11 -9.71 -4.22
N MET A 172 -5.81 -10.77 -3.86
CA MET A 172 -5.22 -12.08 -3.56
C MET A 172 -5.88 -13.20 -4.37
N GLN A 173 -5.18 -14.33 -4.49
CA GLN A 173 -5.83 -15.60 -4.81
C GLN A 173 -6.31 -16.30 -3.53
N SER A 174 -7.32 -17.16 -3.66
CA SER A 174 -7.73 -18.03 -2.55
C SER A 174 -6.66 -19.09 -2.25
N ASP A 175 -6.62 -19.56 -1.00
CA ASP A 175 -5.66 -20.58 -0.57
C ASP A 175 -5.78 -21.93 -1.29
N ASN A 176 -6.93 -22.18 -1.91
CA ASN A 176 -7.25 -23.39 -2.65
C ASN A 176 -7.41 -23.13 -4.16
N CYS A 177 -6.92 -22.00 -4.66
CA CYS A 177 -6.96 -21.65 -6.07
C CYS A 177 -6.25 -22.74 -6.92
N PRO A 178 -6.93 -23.39 -7.87
CA PRO A 178 -6.29 -24.39 -8.72
C PRO A 178 -5.22 -23.78 -9.62
N ALA A 179 -4.13 -24.51 -9.87
CA ALA A 179 -3.06 -24.02 -10.73
C ALA A 179 -3.57 -23.66 -12.14
N GLY A 180 -3.11 -22.52 -12.67
CA GLY A 180 -3.37 -22.07 -14.04
C GLY A 180 -4.71 -21.35 -14.26
N VAL A 181 -5.67 -21.39 -13.33
CA VAL A 181 -6.99 -20.73 -13.54
C VAL A 181 -6.90 -19.21 -13.59
N LEU A 182 -5.90 -18.65 -12.93
CA LEU A 182 -5.66 -17.20 -12.90
C LEU A 182 -4.77 -16.71 -14.04
N GLN A 183 -4.27 -17.58 -14.92
CA GLN A 183 -3.37 -17.15 -16.00
C GLN A 183 -3.94 -16.00 -16.84
N PRO A 184 -5.25 -15.99 -17.22
CA PRO A 184 -5.79 -14.88 -17.99
C PRO A 184 -5.73 -13.52 -17.27
N ILE A 185 -6.02 -13.48 -15.97
CA ILE A 185 -5.95 -12.24 -15.19
C ILE A 185 -4.51 -11.83 -14.93
N LEU A 186 -3.64 -12.79 -14.59
CA LEU A 186 -2.21 -12.58 -14.37
C LEU A 186 -1.53 -11.98 -15.62
N ASP A 187 -1.81 -12.53 -16.80
CA ASP A 187 -1.30 -11.99 -18.07
C ASP A 187 -1.80 -10.57 -18.32
N ARG A 188 -3.09 -10.31 -18.02
CA ARG A 188 -3.75 -9.01 -18.23
C ARG A 188 -3.19 -7.91 -17.34
N ILE A 189 -2.81 -8.23 -16.10
CA ILE A 189 -2.24 -7.28 -15.13
C ILE A 189 -0.71 -7.38 -15.02
N HIS A 190 -0.08 -8.14 -15.92
CA HIS A 190 1.37 -8.32 -16.01
C HIS A 190 2.02 -8.85 -14.72
N LEU A 191 1.35 -9.76 -14.01
CA LEU A 191 1.86 -10.42 -12.82
C LEU A 191 2.13 -11.90 -13.08
N GLN A 192 3.14 -12.45 -12.39
CA GLN A 192 3.44 -13.89 -12.46
C GLN A 192 2.63 -14.72 -11.45
N SER A 193 2.19 -14.09 -10.36
CA SER A 193 1.46 -14.73 -9.27
C SER A 193 0.74 -13.68 -8.43
N LEU A 194 -0.21 -14.14 -7.61
CA LEU A 194 -0.83 -13.37 -6.53
C LEU A 194 -0.47 -14.01 -5.18
N GLY A 195 -0.37 -13.18 -4.14
CA GLY A 195 -0.32 -13.67 -2.76
C GLY A 195 -1.61 -14.37 -2.36
N SER A 196 -1.58 -15.12 -1.26
CA SER A 196 -2.76 -15.74 -0.65
C SER A 196 -2.76 -15.52 0.86
N PRO A 197 -3.91 -15.61 1.55
CA PRO A 197 -3.95 -15.50 3.01
C PRO A 197 -2.95 -16.42 3.72
N ARG A 198 -2.85 -17.68 3.29
CA ARG A 198 -1.86 -18.64 3.82
C ARG A 198 -0.43 -18.19 3.59
N PHE A 199 -0.11 -17.66 2.41
CA PHE A 199 1.23 -17.16 2.12
C PHE A 199 1.62 -16.03 3.07
N TYR A 200 0.78 -15.00 3.20
CA TYR A 200 1.10 -13.85 4.05
C TYR A 200 1.17 -14.23 5.54
N ARG A 201 0.29 -15.10 6.03
CA ARG A 201 0.37 -15.63 7.41
C ARG A 201 1.69 -16.35 7.68
N ALA A 202 2.11 -17.21 6.75
CA ALA A 202 3.35 -17.96 6.88
C ALA A 202 4.58 -17.03 6.85
N ALA A 203 4.64 -16.11 5.88
CA ALA A 203 5.72 -15.13 5.78
C ALA A 203 5.77 -14.22 7.02
N ALA A 204 4.63 -13.71 7.46
CA ALA A 204 4.53 -12.88 8.66
C ALA A 204 5.05 -13.63 9.90
N SER A 205 4.58 -14.86 10.12
CA SER A 205 5.03 -15.69 11.24
C SER A 205 6.52 -16.02 11.19
N GLN A 206 7.07 -16.29 10.00
CA GLN A 206 8.50 -16.56 9.80
C GLN A 206 9.37 -15.37 10.19
N HIS A 207 8.86 -14.15 9.99
CA HIS A 207 9.55 -12.91 10.35
C HIS A 207 9.17 -12.36 11.73
N GLY A 208 8.41 -13.12 12.54
CA GLY A 208 8.12 -12.75 13.93
C GLY A 208 6.92 -11.81 14.10
N LEU A 209 6.12 -11.60 13.04
CA LEU A 209 4.83 -10.92 13.12
C LEU A 209 3.74 -11.91 13.55
N LYS A 210 2.78 -11.41 14.32
CA LYS A 210 1.60 -12.17 14.77
C LYS A 210 0.35 -11.59 14.12
N GLU A 211 -0.52 -12.45 13.58
CA GLU A 211 -1.82 -12.02 13.05
C GLU A 211 -2.71 -11.48 14.18
N LEU A 212 -3.25 -10.28 13.97
CA LEU A 212 -4.23 -9.65 14.86
C LEU A 212 -5.66 -9.76 14.32
N GLY A 213 -5.82 -9.72 12.99
CA GLY A 213 -7.10 -9.85 12.32
C GLY A 213 -6.94 -10.10 10.82
N PHE A 214 -8.00 -10.62 10.20
CA PHE A 214 -8.11 -10.84 8.77
C PHE A 214 -9.57 -10.68 8.36
N GLU A 215 -9.81 -9.90 7.31
CA GLU A 215 -11.13 -9.68 6.74
C GLU A 215 -11.11 -10.01 5.25
N GLU A 216 -12.08 -10.80 4.80
CA GLU A 216 -12.22 -11.17 3.39
C GLU A 216 -13.33 -10.33 2.73
N LEU A 217 -12.95 -9.48 1.78
CA LEU A 217 -13.83 -8.50 1.13
C LEU A 217 -14.28 -8.95 -0.27
N THR A 218 -14.57 -10.25 -0.45
CA THR A 218 -15.00 -10.83 -1.74
C THR A 218 -16.49 -10.67 -2.04
N ARG A 219 -17.28 -10.06 -1.15
CA ARG A 219 -18.74 -9.98 -1.25
C ARG A 219 -19.28 -8.59 -0.97
#